data_AF-L1PKY1-F1
#
_entry.id   AF-L1PKY1-F1
#
_cell.length_a   1.000
_cell.length_b   1.000
_cell.length_c   1.000
_cell.angle_alpha   90.00
_cell.angle_beta   90.00
_cell.angle_gamma   90.00
#
_symmetry.space_group_name_H-M   'P 1'
#
loop_
_entity.id
_entity.type
_entity.pdbx_description
1 polymer ?
#
loop_
_entity_poly.entity_id
_entity_poly.type
_entity_poly.pdbx_seq_one_letter_code
_entity_poly.pdbx_strand_id
1 'polypeptide(L)'
;MLSYLKEKYHLDNVSTNYISSKRSVIRLYRNKVVEIIFSEENIDSLDDFLPFADTLKEITLYKCNLSDLSELKRFERLKDLKLEYCSFPNMDIFNNFPDFPDLKTLEITKNKKVNNLNISSNSIKTLNISDTSITNLSNVNIPKLKELRTTNNYIKFIDKSFPKLENLYVDFKDFDFH
;
A
#
# COMPACT_ATOMS: atom_id res chain seq x y z
N MET A 1 -24.76 3.44 2.18
CA MET A 1 -23.35 3.04 2.32
C MET A 1 -22.41 4.24 2.29
N LEU A 2 -22.38 5.07 1.24
CA LEU A 2 -21.61 6.33 1.28
C LEU A 2 -22.03 7.24 2.46
N SER A 3 -23.31 7.25 2.82
CA SER A 3 -23.82 7.94 4.02
C SER A 3 -23.15 7.48 5.32
N TYR A 4 -22.89 6.18 5.48
CA TYR A 4 -22.22 5.61 6.64
C TYR A 4 -20.77 6.09 6.73
N LEU A 5 -20.02 6.07 5.62
CA LEU A 5 -18.64 6.58 5.62
C LEU A 5 -18.58 8.08 5.90
N LYS A 6 -19.55 8.85 5.38
CA LYS A 6 -19.65 10.29 5.68
C LYS A 6 -19.80 10.55 7.16
N GLU A 7 -20.69 9.81 7.82
CA GLU A 7 -20.94 9.94 9.25
C GLU A 7 -19.73 9.49 10.07
N LYS A 8 -19.20 8.29 9.79
CA LYS A 8 -18.09 7.70 10.54
C LYS A 8 -16.80 8.51 10.47
N TYR A 9 -16.48 9.04 9.29
CA TYR A 9 -15.23 9.73 9.01
C TYR A 9 -15.40 11.24 8.82
N HIS A 10 -16.56 11.79 9.21
CA HIS A 10 -16.89 13.21 9.17
C HIS A 10 -16.60 13.85 7.80
N LEU A 11 -17.00 13.18 6.72
CA LEU A 11 -16.75 13.61 5.34
C LEU A 11 -17.84 14.59 4.87
N ASP A 12 -17.85 15.78 5.47
CA ASP A 12 -18.92 16.78 5.29
C ASP A 12 -18.76 17.61 4.01
N ASN A 13 -17.55 17.71 3.45
CA ASN A 13 -17.28 18.46 2.23
C ASN A 13 -17.61 17.62 0.99
N VAL A 14 -18.79 17.85 0.43
CA VAL A 14 -19.32 17.12 -0.74
C VAL A 14 -19.24 17.97 -2.01
N SER A 15 -18.70 17.38 -3.07
CA SER A 15 -18.77 17.90 -4.44
C SER A 15 -19.23 16.81 -5.41
N THR A 16 -19.29 17.14 -6.70
CA THR A 16 -19.61 16.18 -7.77
C THR A 16 -18.60 15.04 -7.89
N ASN A 17 -17.32 15.28 -7.60
CA ASN A 17 -16.25 14.31 -7.84
C ASN A 17 -15.54 13.85 -6.56
N TYR A 18 -15.88 14.40 -5.40
CA TYR A 18 -15.29 13.98 -4.14
C TYR A 18 -16.22 14.18 -2.95
N ILE A 19 -16.03 13.35 -1.94
CA ILE A 19 -16.60 13.47 -0.60
C ILE A 19 -15.42 13.48 0.36
N SER A 20 -15.31 14.47 1.23
CA SER A 20 -14.07 14.73 1.96
C SER A 20 -14.26 15.37 3.32
N SER A 21 -13.23 15.27 4.15
CA SER A 21 -13.03 16.03 5.38
C SER A 21 -11.74 16.87 5.24
N LYS A 22 -11.26 17.43 6.35
CA LYS A 22 -9.93 18.07 6.38
C LYS A 22 -8.78 17.08 6.14
N ARG A 23 -9.00 15.79 6.41
CA ARG A 23 -7.96 14.76 6.42
C ARG A 23 -8.15 13.67 5.36
N SER A 24 -9.40 13.40 5.01
CA SER A 24 -9.76 12.21 4.26
C SER A 24 -10.59 12.58 3.03
N VAL A 25 -10.44 11.83 1.94
CA VAL A 25 -11.07 12.07 0.64
C VAL A 25 -11.48 10.74 0.03
N ILE A 26 -12.69 10.70 -0.48
CA ILE A 26 -13.20 9.67 -1.39
C ILE A 26 -13.39 10.34 -2.74
N ARG A 27 -12.67 9.90 -3.78
CA ARG A 27 -12.90 10.39 -5.15
C ARG A 27 -13.90 9.50 -5.89
N LEU A 28 -14.75 10.18 -6.65
CA LEU A 28 -15.81 9.59 -7.44
C LEU A 28 -15.53 9.80 -8.92
N TYR A 29 -15.76 8.76 -9.73
CA TYR A 29 -15.82 8.88 -11.18
C TYR A 29 -17.14 8.29 -11.67
N ARG A 30 -17.97 9.10 -12.32
CA ARG A 30 -19.32 8.71 -12.75
C ARG A 30 -20.13 8.06 -11.60
N ASN A 31 -20.13 8.72 -10.43
CA ASN A 31 -20.79 8.28 -9.20
C ASN A 31 -20.30 6.94 -8.61
N LYS A 32 -19.13 6.45 -9.03
CA LYS A 32 -18.49 5.26 -8.46
C LYS A 32 -17.26 5.66 -7.67
N VAL A 33 -17.07 5.08 -6.50
CA VAL A 33 -15.85 5.27 -5.70
C VAL A 33 -14.69 4.63 -6.43
N VAL A 34 -13.66 5.41 -6.72
CA VAL A 34 -12.48 4.93 -7.47
C VAL A 34 -11.18 5.07 -6.68
N GLU A 35 -11.16 5.96 -5.70
CA GLU A 35 -9.99 6.21 -4.87
C GLU A 35 -10.42 6.62 -3.47
N ILE A 36 -9.66 6.14 -2.49
CA ILE A 36 -9.75 6.59 -1.11
C ILE A 36 -8.38 7.06 -0.63
N ILE A 37 -8.38 8.20 0.06
CA ILE A 37 -7.23 8.74 0.77
C ILE A 37 -7.69 9.02 2.20
N PHE A 38 -7.11 8.34 3.18
CA PHE A 38 -7.46 8.54 4.59
C PHE A 38 -6.20 8.86 5.40
N SER A 39 -6.32 9.82 6.33
CA SER A 39 -5.19 10.32 7.10
C SER A 39 -5.54 10.46 8.57
N GLU A 40 -4.76 9.83 9.46
CA GLU A 40 -4.95 9.90 10.92
C GLU A 40 -6.33 9.38 11.36
N GLU A 41 -6.82 8.33 10.67
CA GLU A 41 -8.12 7.71 10.88
C GLU A 41 -7.94 6.32 11.49
N ASN A 42 -8.85 5.92 12.38
CA ASN A 42 -8.84 4.58 12.96
C ASN A 42 -9.54 3.59 12.02
N ILE A 43 -8.75 2.94 11.14
CA ILE A 43 -9.23 2.01 10.10
C ILE A 43 -8.74 0.60 10.42
N ASP A 44 -9.28 0.01 11.48
CA ASP A 44 -8.77 -1.28 11.97
C ASP A 44 -8.82 -2.40 10.92
N SER A 45 -9.81 -2.35 9.99
CA SER A 45 -9.94 -3.20 8.81
C SER A 45 -10.46 -2.41 7.59
N LEU A 46 -10.40 -3.02 6.41
CA LEU A 46 -10.91 -2.44 5.15
C LEU A 46 -12.39 -2.77 4.86
N ASP A 47 -13.11 -3.34 5.83
CA ASP A 47 -14.48 -3.83 5.66
C ASP A 47 -15.45 -2.74 5.19
N ASP A 48 -15.27 -1.54 5.74
CA ASP A 48 -16.01 -0.33 5.40
C ASP A 48 -16.00 -0.01 3.89
N PHE A 49 -14.96 -0.44 3.18
CA PHE A 49 -14.76 -0.17 1.76
C PHE A 49 -15.17 -1.35 0.87
N LEU A 50 -15.52 -2.51 1.43
CA LEU A 50 -15.86 -3.71 0.67
C LEU A 50 -16.99 -3.51 -0.35
N PRO A 51 -18.08 -2.76 -0.04
CA PRO A 51 -19.09 -2.56 -1.07
C PRO A 51 -18.70 -1.57 -2.19
N PHE A 52 -17.44 -1.12 -2.24
CA PHE A 52 -16.81 -0.49 -3.42
C PHE A 52 -15.65 -1.30 -4.01
N ALA A 53 -15.45 -2.54 -3.58
CA ALA A 53 -14.28 -3.33 -3.98
C ALA A 53 -14.21 -3.60 -5.50
N ASP A 54 -15.36 -3.59 -6.18
CA ASP A 54 -15.50 -3.78 -7.64
C ASP A 54 -15.14 -2.53 -8.47
N THR A 55 -14.89 -1.40 -7.82
CA THR A 55 -14.71 -0.09 -8.48
C THR A 55 -13.48 0.66 -8.00
N LEU A 56 -13.05 0.41 -6.76
CA LEU A 56 -11.88 1.03 -6.15
C LEU A 56 -10.59 0.60 -6.87
N LYS A 57 -9.78 1.59 -7.22
CA LYS A 57 -8.51 1.42 -7.95
C LYS A 57 -7.31 1.88 -7.15
N GLU A 58 -7.52 2.79 -6.21
CA GLU A 58 -6.42 3.44 -5.49
C GLU A 58 -6.79 3.55 -4.00
N ILE A 59 -5.88 3.09 -3.15
CA ILE A 59 -5.99 3.20 -1.69
C ILE A 59 -4.71 3.88 -1.19
N THR A 60 -4.88 5.01 -0.52
CA THR A 60 -3.80 5.68 0.21
C THR A 60 -4.19 5.85 1.67
N LEU A 61 -3.40 5.26 2.57
CA LEU A 61 -3.59 5.36 4.00
C LEU A 61 -2.36 6.00 4.63
N TYR A 62 -2.57 7.09 5.37
CA TYR A 62 -1.53 7.83 6.05
C TYR A 62 -1.80 7.86 7.56
N LYS A 63 -0.84 7.42 8.38
CA LYS A 63 -0.99 7.38 9.84
C LYS A 63 -2.28 6.67 10.31
N CYS A 64 -2.69 5.63 9.61
CA CYS A 64 -3.83 4.80 10.00
C CYS A 64 -3.36 3.60 10.81
N ASN A 65 -4.21 3.09 11.69
CA ASN A 65 -3.99 1.80 12.36
C ASN A 65 -4.59 0.68 11.51
N LEU A 66 -3.82 -0.36 11.18
CA LEU A 66 -4.27 -1.49 10.35
C LEU A 66 -3.98 -2.80 11.06
N SER A 67 -5.03 -3.51 11.46
CA SER A 67 -4.91 -4.80 12.15
C SER A 67 -5.03 -6.00 11.21
N ASP A 68 -5.71 -5.81 10.08
CA ASP A 68 -5.94 -6.84 9.08
C ASP A 68 -5.89 -6.27 7.65
N LEU A 69 -5.18 -6.98 6.77
CA LEU A 69 -5.09 -6.70 5.33
C LEU A 69 -5.71 -7.83 4.49
N SER A 70 -6.33 -8.84 5.11
CA SER A 70 -6.85 -10.04 4.45
C SER A 70 -7.93 -9.72 3.41
N GLU A 71 -8.75 -8.71 3.67
CA GLU A 71 -9.81 -8.25 2.75
C GLU A 71 -9.27 -7.47 1.55
N LEU A 72 -7.99 -7.08 1.53
CA LEU A 72 -7.41 -6.47 0.33
C LEU A 72 -7.61 -7.35 -0.91
N LYS A 73 -7.62 -8.68 -0.77
CA LYS A 73 -7.86 -9.63 -1.86
C LYS A 73 -9.19 -9.43 -2.61
N ARG A 74 -10.16 -8.72 -2.01
CA ARG A 74 -11.48 -8.45 -2.60
C ARG A 74 -11.44 -7.30 -3.60
N PHE A 75 -10.43 -6.44 -3.53
CA PHE A 75 -10.29 -5.26 -4.37
C PHE A 75 -9.58 -5.63 -5.68
N GLU A 76 -10.23 -6.46 -6.51
CA GLU A 76 -9.64 -7.07 -7.70
C GLU A 76 -9.13 -6.05 -8.75
N ARG A 77 -9.60 -4.80 -8.67
CA ARG A 77 -9.24 -3.71 -9.59
C ARG A 77 -8.25 -2.71 -9.00
N LEU A 78 -7.75 -2.99 -7.79
CA LEU A 78 -6.77 -2.16 -7.10
C LEU A 78 -5.48 -2.13 -7.92
N LYS A 79 -5.03 -0.92 -8.26
CA LYS A 79 -3.83 -0.64 -9.06
C LYS A 79 -2.74 -0.01 -8.23
N ASP A 80 -3.10 0.77 -7.22
CA ASP A 80 -2.15 1.50 -6.39
C ASP A 80 -2.56 1.37 -4.93
N LEU A 81 -1.63 0.85 -4.12
CA LEU A 81 -1.77 0.75 -2.67
C LEU A 81 -0.61 1.46 -1.99
N LYS A 82 -0.93 2.44 -1.15
CA LYS A 82 0.04 3.24 -0.41
C LYS A 82 -0.28 3.21 1.08
N LEU A 83 0.67 2.76 1.87
CA LEU A 83 0.62 2.68 3.33
C LEU A 83 1.80 3.48 3.89
N GLU A 84 1.54 4.66 4.42
CA GLU A 84 2.58 5.57 4.93
C GLU A 84 2.36 5.90 6.41
N TYR A 85 3.40 5.75 7.25
CA TYR A 85 3.32 5.96 8.70
C TYR A 85 2.19 5.17 9.41
N CYS A 86 1.71 4.09 8.83
CA CYS A 86 0.68 3.25 9.43
C CYS A 86 1.22 2.48 10.64
N SER A 87 0.35 2.19 11.59
CA SER A 87 0.66 1.28 12.70
C SER A 87 0.04 -0.09 12.44
N PHE A 88 0.83 -1.13 12.70
CA PHE A 88 0.40 -2.52 12.58
C PHE A 88 0.54 -3.18 13.96
N PRO A 89 -0.57 -3.54 14.63
CA PRO A 89 -0.51 -4.26 15.91
C PRO A 89 0.17 -5.62 15.77
N ASN A 90 -0.03 -6.28 14.63
CA ASN A 90 0.63 -7.52 14.26
C ASN A 90 1.69 -7.25 13.18
N MET A 91 2.96 -7.49 13.50
CA MET A 91 4.07 -7.27 12.57
C MET A 91 4.10 -8.31 11.43
N ASP A 92 3.42 -9.44 11.59
CA ASP A 92 3.34 -10.50 10.59
C ASP A 92 2.26 -10.26 9.53
N ILE A 93 1.62 -9.09 9.54
CA ILE A 93 0.56 -8.72 8.58
C ILE A 93 1.02 -8.77 7.12
N PHE A 94 2.33 -8.65 6.87
CA PHE A 94 2.95 -8.75 5.56
C PHE A 94 3.50 -10.15 5.22
N ASN A 95 3.37 -11.14 6.12
CA ASN A 95 3.80 -12.53 5.85
C ASN A 95 2.85 -13.27 4.91
N ASN A 96 1.60 -12.84 4.82
CA ASN A 96 0.56 -13.42 3.96
C ASN A 96 -0.07 -12.34 3.07
N PHE A 97 0.77 -11.49 2.47
CA PHE A 97 0.28 -10.43 1.60
C PHE A 97 -0.46 -11.05 0.39
N PRO A 98 -1.69 -10.61 0.07
CA PRO A 98 -2.45 -11.22 -1.02
C PRO A 98 -1.75 -11.03 -2.38
N ASP A 99 -1.99 -11.94 -3.32
CA ASP A 99 -1.71 -11.64 -4.73
C ASP A 99 -2.84 -10.78 -5.30
N PHE A 100 -2.47 -9.80 -6.11
CA PHE A 100 -3.38 -8.85 -6.72
C PHE A 100 -3.18 -8.86 -8.23
N PRO A 101 -4.16 -9.28 -9.04
CA PRO A 101 -3.96 -9.43 -10.48
C PRO A 101 -3.65 -8.09 -11.18
N ASP A 102 -4.16 -6.97 -10.65
CA ASP A 102 -4.06 -5.65 -11.28
C ASP A 102 -3.16 -4.64 -10.55
N LEU A 103 -2.60 -4.99 -9.38
CA LEU A 103 -1.79 -4.05 -8.57
C LEU A 103 -0.48 -3.73 -9.28
N LYS A 104 -0.27 -2.45 -9.60
CA LYS A 104 0.92 -1.97 -10.32
C LYS A 104 1.93 -1.34 -9.37
N THR A 105 1.43 -0.66 -8.35
CA THR A 105 2.25 0.10 -7.40
C THR A 105 1.92 -0.34 -5.99
N LEU A 106 2.95 -0.73 -5.25
CA LEU A 106 2.88 -0.95 -3.82
C LEU A 106 3.90 -0.07 -3.11
N GLU A 107 3.42 0.80 -2.24
CA GLU A 107 4.24 1.65 -1.38
C GLU A 107 3.95 1.34 0.08
N ILE A 108 4.94 0.83 0.81
CA ILE A 108 4.91 0.61 2.25
C ILE A 108 6.04 1.45 2.83
N THR A 109 5.79 2.73 3.07
CA THR A 109 6.84 3.70 3.39
C THR A 109 6.71 4.24 4.80
N LYS A 110 7.85 4.59 5.40
CA LYS A 110 7.91 5.20 6.74
C LYS A 110 7.24 4.39 7.84
N ASN A 111 7.24 3.07 7.65
CA ASN A 111 6.73 2.08 8.59
C ASN A 111 7.91 1.40 9.27
N LYS A 112 8.63 2.13 10.13
CA LYS A 112 9.91 1.68 10.73
C LYS A 112 9.83 0.39 11.55
N LYS A 113 8.63 -0.07 11.94
CA LYS A 113 8.48 -1.36 12.65
C LYS A 113 8.34 -2.55 11.71
N VAL A 114 8.03 -2.33 10.43
CA VAL A 114 7.91 -3.38 9.42
C VAL A 114 9.31 -3.87 9.06
N ASN A 115 9.60 -5.13 9.37
CA ASN A 115 10.92 -5.74 9.18
C ASN A 115 10.89 -6.99 8.28
N ASN A 116 9.70 -7.43 7.88
CA ASN A 116 9.48 -8.57 7.01
C ASN A 116 8.58 -8.15 5.84
N LEU A 117 8.69 -8.90 4.75
CA LEU A 117 7.84 -8.73 3.57
C LEU A 117 7.81 -10.04 2.80
N ASN A 118 6.63 -10.64 2.66
CA ASN A 118 6.41 -11.82 1.84
C ASN A 118 5.38 -11.48 0.76
N ILE A 119 5.87 -11.26 -0.46
CA ILE A 119 5.03 -10.81 -1.58
C ILE A 119 5.40 -11.62 -2.81
N SER A 120 4.40 -12.28 -3.40
CA SER A 120 4.50 -12.84 -4.74
C SER A 120 3.48 -12.16 -5.64
N SER A 121 3.92 -11.54 -6.74
CA SER A 121 3.02 -10.82 -7.65
C SER A 121 3.53 -10.80 -9.09
N ASN A 122 2.62 -11.05 -10.04
CA ASN A 122 2.89 -10.98 -11.48
C ASN A 122 2.46 -9.66 -12.13
N SER A 123 2.02 -8.68 -11.34
CA SER A 123 1.40 -7.42 -11.79
C SER A 123 2.18 -6.19 -11.34
N ILE A 124 2.79 -6.24 -10.14
CA ILE A 124 3.53 -5.11 -9.56
C ILE A 124 4.72 -4.73 -10.45
N LYS A 125 4.82 -3.44 -10.72
CA LYS A 125 5.88 -2.78 -11.50
C LYS A 125 6.74 -1.87 -10.64
N THR A 126 6.16 -1.29 -9.58
CA THR A 126 6.86 -0.42 -8.65
C THR A 126 6.65 -0.91 -7.23
N LEU A 127 7.77 -1.16 -6.53
CA LEU A 127 7.79 -1.48 -5.11
C LEU A 127 8.61 -0.41 -4.38
N ASN A 128 7.99 0.27 -3.43
CA ASN A 128 8.66 1.21 -2.54
C ASN A 128 8.51 0.77 -1.09
N ILE A 129 9.61 0.38 -0.47
CA ILE A 129 9.69 -0.04 0.93
C ILE A 129 10.65 0.85 1.72
N SER A 130 10.81 2.09 1.27
CA SER A 130 11.71 3.05 1.89
C SER A 130 11.26 3.38 3.32
N ASP A 131 12.22 3.69 4.19
CA ASP A 131 11.96 4.02 5.59
C ASP A 131 11.27 2.88 6.39
N THR A 132 11.58 1.63 6.05
CA THR A 132 11.19 0.42 6.82
C THR A 132 12.40 -0.18 7.55
N SER A 133 12.17 -1.25 8.32
CA SER A 133 13.24 -2.04 8.95
C SER A 133 13.54 -3.36 8.22
N ILE A 134 13.16 -3.47 6.94
CA ILE A 134 13.43 -4.65 6.12
C ILE A 134 14.95 -4.77 5.86
N THR A 135 15.47 -5.99 5.99
CA THR A 135 16.91 -6.30 5.86
C THR A 135 17.27 -7.10 4.61
N ASN A 136 16.31 -7.78 3.99
CA ASN A 136 16.52 -8.59 2.78
C ASN A 136 15.22 -8.75 1.98
N LEU A 137 15.32 -9.25 0.75
CA LEU A 137 14.20 -9.42 -0.20
C LEU A 137 13.97 -10.88 -0.60
N SER A 138 14.44 -11.83 0.22
CA SER A 138 14.38 -13.27 -0.09
C SER A 138 12.96 -13.79 -0.39
N ASN A 139 11.96 -13.30 0.35
CA ASN A 139 10.54 -13.68 0.19
C ASN A 139 9.75 -12.74 -0.73
N VAL A 140 10.41 -11.87 -1.47
CA VAL A 140 9.76 -11.04 -2.49
C VAL A 140 9.93 -11.77 -3.83
N ASN A 141 8.87 -11.97 -4.60
CA ASN A 141 8.91 -12.58 -5.94
C ASN A 141 8.04 -11.76 -6.89
N ILE A 142 8.65 -10.81 -7.60
CA ILE A 142 7.96 -9.87 -8.49
C ILE A 142 8.71 -9.82 -9.84
N PRO A 143 8.50 -10.80 -10.74
CA PRO A 143 9.29 -10.94 -11.96
C PRO A 143 9.12 -9.79 -12.97
N LYS A 144 8.07 -8.97 -12.82
CA LYS A 144 7.80 -7.79 -13.67
C LYS A 144 8.18 -6.45 -13.02
N LEU A 145 8.88 -6.49 -11.89
CA LEU A 145 9.31 -5.27 -11.19
C LEU A 145 10.23 -4.45 -12.09
N LYS A 146 9.89 -3.17 -12.28
CA LYS A 146 10.64 -2.18 -13.07
C LYS A 146 11.33 -1.15 -12.16
N GLU A 147 10.75 -0.87 -11.01
CA GLU A 147 11.30 0.08 -10.06
C GLU A 147 11.29 -0.49 -8.64
N LEU A 148 12.44 -0.43 -7.98
CA LEU A 148 12.63 -0.81 -6.58
C LEU A 148 13.22 0.38 -5.81
N ARG A 149 12.52 0.79 -4.76
CA ARG A 149 12.98 1.84 -3.82
C ARG A 149 13.13 1.27 -2.43
N THR A 150 14.34 1.36 -1.91
CA THR A 150 14.81 0.78 -0.65
C THR A 150 15.66 1.79 0.12
N THR A 151 15.37 3.08 0.02
CA THR A 151 16.15 4.11 0.73
C THR A 151 15.77 4.13 2.21
N ASN A 152 16.72 4.47 3.09
CA ASN A 152 16.57 4.51 4.54
C ASN A 152 16.03 3.20 5.15
N ASN A 153 16.60 2.07 4.73
CA ASN A 153 16.34 0.75 5.31
C ASN A 153 17.66 0.05 5.69
N TYR A 154 17.62 -1.26 5.96
CA TYR A 154 18.78 -2.04 6.39
C TYR A 154 19.21 -3.09 5.36
N ILE A 155 18.81 -2.93 4.10
CA ILE A 155 19.19 -3.84 3.01
C ILE A 155 20.62 -3.50 2.57
N LYS A 156 21.53 -4.46 2.75
CA LYS A 156 22.93 -4.29 2.36
C LYS A 156 23.23 -4.73 0.94
N PHE A 157 22.57 -5.76 0.44
CA PHE A 157 22.73 -6.24 -0.92
C PHE A 157 21.43 -6.89 -1.39
N ILE A 158 21.29 -7.03 -2.71
CA ILE A 158 20.16 -7.72 -3.33
C ILE A 158 20.70 -9.03 -3.91
N ASP A 159 20.39 -10.14 -3.23
CA ASP A 159 20.87 -11.49 -3.54
C ASP A 159 19.99 -12.26 -4.54
N LYS A 160 19.12 -11.55 -5.24
CA LYS A 160 18.12 -12.13 -6.14
C LYS A 160 17.95 -11.30 -7.40
N SER A 161 17.57 -11.98 -8.48
CA SER A 161 17.36 -11.34 -9.77
C SER A 161 15.96 -10.72 -9.86
N PHE A 162 15.90 -9.47 -10.32
CA PHE A 162 14.68 -8.81 -10.80
C PHE A 162 14.86 -8.56 -12.32
N PRO A 163 14.45 -9.49 -13.19
CA PRO A 163 14.89 -9.52 -14.59
C PRO A 163 14.35 -8.37 -15.46
N LYS A 164 13.42 -7.57 -14.93
CA LYS A 164 12.81 -6.40 -15.60
C LYS A 164 13.13 -5.08 -14.89
N LEU A 165 14.03 -5.09 -13.90
CA LEU A 165 14.36 -3.90 -13.13
C LEU A 165 15.07 -2.88 -14.00
N GLU A 166 14.51 -1.68 -14.06
CA GLU A 166 15.01 -0.55 -14.84
C GLU A 166 15.60 0.52 -13.89
N ASN A 167 15.02 0.67 -12.69
CA ASN A 167 15.39 1.69 -11.72
C ASN A 167 15.56 1.08 -10.33
N LEU A 168 16.71 1.35 -9.69
CA LEU A 168 17.03 0.95 -8.32
C LEU A 168 17.45 2.17 -7.51
N TYR A 169 16.77 2.40 -6.39
CA TYR A 169 17.08 3.48 -5.46
C TYR A 169 17.45 2.89 -4.10
N VAL A 170 18.74 2.99 -3.75
CA VAL A 170 19.35 2.45 -2.52
C VAL A 170 20.16 3.55 -1.83
N ASP A 171 20.39 3.41 -0.54
CA ASP A 171 21.31 4.29 0.18
C ASP A 171 22.76 3.83 -0.05
N PHE A 172 23.58 4.69 -0.66
CA PHE A 172 24.99 4.39 -0.96
C PHE A 172 25.84 4.05 0.26
N LYS A 173 25.43 4.47 1.46
CA LYS A 173 26.24 4.32 2.68
C LYS A 173 26.21 2.91 3.25
N ASP A 174 25.12 2.18 2.98
CA ASP A 174 24.81 0.90 3.60
C ASP A 174 24.72 -0.24 2.58
N PHE A 175 24.88 0.05 1.28
CA PHE A 175 24.69 -0.90 0.19
C PHE A 175 26.01 -1.37 -0.44
N ASP A 176 26.26 -2.68 -0.39
CA ASP A 176 27.40 -3.37 -0.97
C ASP A 176 27.12 -3.74 -2.43
N PHE A 177 27.89 -3.14 -3.35
CA PHE A 177 27.87 -3.46 -4.78
C PHE A 177 28.92 -4.54 -5.07
N HIS A 178 28.54 -5.82 -4.92
CA HIS A 178 29.38 -6.97 -5.30
C HIS A 178 28.95 -7.56 -6.63
#